data_AF-A0A535HMA1-F1
#
_entry.id   AF-A0A535HMA1-F1
#
_cell.length_a   1.000
_cell.length_b   1.000
_cell.length_c   1.000
_cell.angle_alpha   90.00
_cell.angle_beta   90.00
_cell.angle_gamma   90.00
#
_symmetry.space_group_name_H-M   'P 1'
#
loop_
_entity.id
_entity.type
_entity.pdbx_description
1 polymer ?
#
loop_
_entity_poly.entity_id
_entity_poly.type
_entity_poly.pdbx_seq_one_letter_code
_entity_poly.pdbx_strand_id
1 'polypeptide(L)'
;MTRPEPAWTPREAAIYLATLAPFVLLFVGAAVGWTIAPLDHLRPTPQNIAAGAVTLLVGLIIVRSQWGPRHVFRERGTVVPEFEPPDDLRPAEADALLRGKPSRRDVIATVVDLTLRGFIRIEERLEENGPPTWVLERTDASTVELHEYERKTLAGLFAHGKIVELAALEPRFFVAEDLVQDELEGHVVREGWFADAPARLRSRW
;
A
#
# COMPACT_ATOMS: atom_id res chain seq x y z
N MET A 1 -8.85 9.78 -29.72
CA MET A 1 -9.27 10.76 -28.70
C MET A 1 -9.05 10.12 -27.35
N THR A 2 -7.91 10.37 -26.72
CA THR A 2 -7.57 9.84 -25.38
C THR A 2 -8.25 10.70 -24.32
N ARG A 3 -9.02 10.07 -23.43
CA ARG A 3 -9.65 10.73 -22.29
C ARG A 3 -8.53 11.22 -21.37
N PRO A 4 -8.49 12.49 -20.94
CA PRO A 4 -7.47 12.94 -20.00
C PRO A 4 -7.64 12.16 -18.70
N GLU A 5 -6.59 11.47 -18.27
CA GLU A 5 -6.49 10.85 -16.95
C GLU A 5 -6.76 11.91 -15.88
N PRO A 6 -7.60 11.63 -14.87
CA PRO A 6 -7.86 12.58 -13.81
C PRO A 6 -6.55 12.88 -13.07
N ALA A 7 -6.20 14.16 -12.94
CA ALA A 7 -4.95 14.61 -12.33
C ALA A 7 -4.80 14.26 -10.84
N TRP A 8 -5.81 13.63 -10.23
CA TRP A 8 -5.88 13.29 -8.82
C TRP A 8 -6.59 11.95 -8.62
N THR A 9 -5.98 11.05 -7.87
CA THR A 9 -6.66 9.83 -7.42
C THR A 9 -7.67 10.16 -6.30
N PRO A 10 -8.73 9.33 -6.09
CA PRO A 10 -9.71 9.57 -5.02
C PRO A 10 -9.07 9.67 -3.63
N ARG A 11 -7.97 8.96 -3.41
CA ARG A 11 -7.22 8.94 -2.15
C ARG A 11 -6.40 10.24 -1.96
N GLU A 12 -5.77 10.74 -3.02
CA GLU A 12 -5.05 12.02 -2.99
C GLU A 12 -6.02 13.20 -2.83
N ALA A 13 -7.17 13.16 -3.49
CA ALA A 13 -8.24 14.14 -3.31
C ALA A 13 -8.75 14.14 -1.86
N ALA A 14 -8.90 12.97 -1.23
CA ALA A 14 -9.29 12.87 0.17
C ALA A 14 -8.23 13.45 1.13
N ILE A 15 -6.94 13.23 0.86
CA ILE A 15 -5.84 13.83 1.65
C ILE A 15 -5.82 15.35 1.48
N TYR A 16 -5.98 15.86 0.25
CA TYR A 16 -6.03 17.30 -0.02
C TYR A 16 -7.24 17.98 0.60
N LEU A 17 -8.40 17.32 0.57
CA LEU A 17 -9.61 17.83 1.23
C LEU A 17 -9.45 17.82 2.75
N ALA A 18 -8.78 16.81 3.33
CA ALA A 18 -8.51 16.75 4.76
C ALA A 18 -7.51 17.83 5.23
N THR A 19 -6.52 18.19 4.41
CA THR A 19 -5.56 19.27 4.73
C THR A 19 -6.17 20.66 4.53
N LEU A 20 -7.10 20.82 3.58
CA LEU A 20 -7.85 22.06 3.38
C LEU A 20 -8.98 22.25 4.40
N ALA A 21 -9.51 21.17 4.99
CA ALA A 21 -10.60 21.22 5.97
C ALA A 21 -10.39 22.25 7.11
N PRO A 22 -9.23 22.37 7.79
CA PRO A 22 -9.03 23.39 8.81
C PRO A 22 -9.06 24.82 8.27
N PHE A 23 -8.57 25.06 7.03
CA PHE A 23 -8.61 26.37 6.39
C PHE A 23 -10.02 26.74 5.91
N VAL A 24 -10.75 25.78 5.35
CA VAL A 24 -12.15 25.94 4.95
C VAL A 24 -13.04 26.16 6.16
N LEU A 25 -12.83 25.43 7.27
CA LEU A 25 -13.52 25.68 8.54
C LEU A 25 -13.24 27.08 9.11
N LEU A 26 -12.01 27.57 8.98
CA LEU A 26 -11.62 28.92 9.40
C LEU A 26 -12.31 30.00 8.55
N PHE A 27 -12.39 29.80 7.23
CA PHE A 27 -13.09 30.72 6.31
C PHE A 27 -14.62 30.65 6.42
N VAL A 28 -15.20 29.45 6.56
CA VAL A 28 -16.64 29.26 6.78
C VAL A 28 -17.05 29.83 8.14
N GLY A 29 -16.22 29.67 9.17
CA GLY A 29 -16.39 30.37 10.44
C GLY A 29 -16.43 31.88 10.26
N ALA A 30 -15.44 32.46 9.58
CA ALA A 30 -15.39 33.90 9.30
C ALA A 30 -16.60 34.40 8.48
N ALA A 31 -17.07 33.63 7.49
CA ALA A 31 -18.20 34.00 6.62
C ALA A 31 -19.57 33.89 7.31
N VAL A 32 -19.73 32.98 8.28
CA VAL A 32 -20.95 32.83 9.11
C VAL A 32 -20.99 33.86 10.26
N GLY A 33 -20.02 34.78 10.31
CA GLY A 33 -19.94 35.78 11.38
C GLY A 33 -19.42 35.20 12.69
N TRP A 34 -18.74 34.05 12.65
CA TRP A 34 -17.91 33.57 13.75
C TRP A 34 -16.69 34.49 13.81
N THR A 35 -16.89 35.66 14.39
CA THR A 35 -15.78 36.50 14.83
C THR A 35 -14.98 35.63 15.79
N ILE A 36 -13.66 35.57 15.60
CA ILE A 36 -12.78 35.11 16.67
C ILE A 36 -13.22 35.92 17.88
N ALA A 37 -13.76 35.27 18.91
CA ALA A 37 -14.43 35.96 20.02
C ALA A 37 -13.58 37.16 20.44
N PRO A 38 -14.16 38.37 20.59
CA PRO A 38 -13.39 39.54 21.00
C PRO A 38 -12.53 39.14 22.19
N LEU A 39 -11.23 39.49 22.17
CA LEU A 39 -10.22 39.01 23.14
C LEU A 39 -10.64 39.26 24.60
N ASP A 40 -11.63 40.13 24.81
CA ASP A 40 -12.36 40.42 26.03
C ASP A 40 -13.07 39.20 26.67
N HIS A 41 -13.41 38.18 25.88
CA HIS A 41 -13.98 36.92 26.35
C HIS A 41 -12.95 35.86 26.72
N LEU A 42 -11.65 36.07 26.52
CA LEU A 42 -10.58 35.18 27.01
C LEU A 42 -10.22 35.45 28.49
N ARG A 43 -11.11 36.09 29.24
CA ARG A 43 -10.97 36.13 30.70
C ARG A 43 -10.94 34.69 31.23
N PRO A 44 -10.11 34.40 32.24
CA PRO A 44 -10.03 33.08 32.85
C PRO A 44 -11.30 32.80 33.67
N THR A 45 -12.41 32.58 32.98
CA THR A 45 -13.61 31.97 33.55
C THR A 45 -13.45 30.45 33.50
N PRO A 46 -14.08 29.70 34.42
CA PRO A 46 -13.95 28.25 34.49
C PRO A 46 -14.31 27.55 33.16
N GLN A 47 -15.28 28.09 32.43
CA GLN A 47 -15.76 27.56 31.16
C GLN A 47 -14.74 27.71 30.02
N ASN A 48 -14.05 28.85 29.95
CA ASN A 48 -13.03 29.09 28.92
C ASN A 48 -11.78 28.25 29.15
N ILE A 49 -11.40 28.07 30.41
CA ILE A 49 -10.30 27.17 30.79
C ILE A 49 -10.64 25.73 30.38
N ALA A 50 -11.88 25.29 30.62
CA ALA A 50 -12.35 23.98 30.19
C ALA A 50 -12.33 23.83 28.66
N ALA A 51 -12.84 24.82 27.92
CA ALA A 51 -12.84 24.80 26.45
C ALA A 51 -11.40 24.77 25.87
N GLY A 52 -10.48 25.54 26.45
CA GLY A 52 -9.06 25.54 26.09
C GLY A 52 -8.40 24.18 26.35
N ALA A 53 -8.66 23.58 27.51
CA ALA A 53 -8.13 22.26 27.87
C ALA A 53 -8.66 21.16 26.92
N VAL A 54 -9.94 21.19 26.57
CA VAL A 54 -10.53 20.25 25.60
C VAL A 54 -9.89 20.41 24.23
N THR A 55 -9.70 21.64 23.77
CA THR A 55 -9.06 21.92 22.47
C THR A 55 -7.62 21.43 22.44
N LEU A 56 -6.87 21.65 23.52
CA LEU A 56 -5.50 21.14 23.68
C LEU A 56 -5.46 19.61 23.68
N LEU A 57 -6.37 18.94 24.39
CA LEU A 57 -6.45 17.48 24.44
C LEU A 57 -6.81 16.89 23.08
N VAL A 58 -7.79 17.47 22.37
CA VAL A 58 -8.16 17.06 21.01
C VAL A 58 -6.98 17.27 20.05
N GLY A 59 -6.30 18.41 20.14
CA GLY A 59 -5.08 18.68 19.38
C GLY A 59 -3.97 17.65 19.65
N LEU A 60 -3.74 17.32 20.93
CA LEU A 60 -2.77 16.28 21.33
C LEU A 60 -3.16 14.89 20.86
N ILE A 61 -4.46 14.55 20.85
CA ILE A 61 -4.95 13.27 20.31
C ILE A 61 -4.74 13.21 18.81
N ILE A 62 -5.05 14.29 18.07
CA ILE A 62 -4.85 14.36 16.61
C ILE A 62 -3.36 14.28 16.28
N VAL A 63 -2.51 15.03 16.99
CA VAL A 63 -1.05 14.94 16.81
C VAL A 63 -0.59 13.52 17.12
N ARG A 64 -1.01 12.94 18.24
CA ARG A 64 -0.62 11.57 18.61
C ARG A 64 -1.18 10.50 17.68
N SER A 65 -2.32 10.70 17.02
CA SER A 65 -2.90 9.72 16.08
C SER A 65 -2.27 9.82 14.70
N GLN A 66 -2.10 11.05 14.19
CA GLN A 66 -1.48 11.33 12.89
C GLN A 66 0.04 11.11 12.94
N TRP A 67 0.64 11.29 14.13
CA TRP A 67 2.06 11.12 14.42
C TRP A 67 2.22 9.97 15.42
N GLY A 68 1.37 8.93 15.30
CA GLY A 68 1.42 7.67 16.05
C GLY A 68 2.84 7.11 16.11
N PRO A 69 3.15 6.26 17.10
CA PRO A 69 4.51 5.95 17.55
C PRO A 69 5.40 5.72 16.34
N ARG A 70 6.07 6.79 15.90
CA ARG A 70 6.96 6.68 14.77
C ARG A 70 8.05 5.81 15.30
N HIS A 71 8.17 4.62 14.74
CA HIS A 71 9.30 3.75 14.95
C HIS A 71 10.51 4.46 14.32
N VAL A 72 10.96 5.56 14.95
CA VAL A 72 12.34 5.96 14.84
C VAL A 72 13.04 4.85 15.59
N PHE A 73 13.41 3.80 14.86
CA PHE A 73 14.41 2.84 15.31
C PHE A 73 15.68 3.64 15.51
N ARG A 74 15.76 4.29 16.67
CA ARG A 74 17.00 4.88 17.17
C ARG A 74 17.75 3.72 17.78
N GLU A 75 18.21 2.81 16.92
CA GLU A 75 19.23 1.88 17.34
C GLU A 75 20.44 2.72 17.77
N ARG A 76 20.71 2.70 19.08
CA ARG A 76 21.93 3.31 19.61
C ARG A 76 23.05 2.32 19.32
N GLY A 77 23.54 2.32 18.08
CA GLY A 77 24.58 1.42 17.60
C GLY A 77 25.09 1.80 16.22
N THR A 78 26.30 1.38 15.88
CA THR A 78 26.83 1.45 14.52
C THR A 78 26.11 0.39 13.69
N VAL A 79 25.29 0.82 12.73
CA VAL A 79 24.69 -0.08 11.73
C VAL A 79 25.77 -0.41 10.71
N VAL A 80 26.20 -1.67 10.66
CA VAL A 80 27.10 -2.17 9.62
C VAL A 80 26.25 -2.50 8.40
N PRO A 81 26.52 -1.92 7.22
CA PRO A 81 25.77 -2.25 6.01
C PRO A 81 26.07 -3.69 5.58
N GLU A 82 25.01 -4.44 5.28
CA GLU A 82 25.08 -5.71 4.59
C GLU A 82 25.02 -5.44 3.08
N PHE A 83 26.08 -5.78 2.36
CA PHE A 83 26.20 -5.55 0.92
C PHE A 83 25.83 -6.78 0.09
N GLU A 84 25.79 -7.94 0.72
CA GLU A 84 25.34 -9.17 0.08
C GLU A 84 23.80 -9.16 0.02
N PRO A 85 23.21 -9.66 -1.07
CA PRO A 85 21.76 -9.81 -1.13
C PRO A 85 21.31 -10.80 -0.05
N PRO A 86 20.10 -10.62 0.52
CA PRO A 86 19.52 -11.64 1.38
C PRO A 86 19.46 -13.00 0.70
N ASP A 87 19.61 -14.07 1.48
CA ASP A 87 19.48 -15.43 0.99
C ASP A 87 18.05 -15.71 0.46
N ASP A 88 17.95 -16.51 -0.61
CA ASP A 88 16.69 -16.92 -1.26
C ASP A 88 15.77 -15.75 -1.69
N LEU A 89 16.36 -14.59 -1.99
CA LEU A 89 15.64 -13.40 -2.41
C LEU A 89 14.79 -13.63 -3.67
N ARG A 90 13.47 -13.43 -3.55
CA ARG A 90 12.53 -13.56 -4.66
C ARG A 90 12.60 -12.35 -5.59
N PRO A 91 12.25 -12.48 -6.89
CA PRO A 91 12.29 -11.37 -7.83
C PRO A 91 11.44 -10.14 -7.41
N ALA A 92 10.26 -10.40 -6.82
CA ALA A 92 9.37 -9.35 -6.32
C ALA A 92 9.94 -8.62 -5.09
N GLU A 93 10.62 -9.35 -4.21
CA GLU A 93 11.32 -8.85 -3.03
C GLU A 93 12.54 -8.01 -3.42
N ALA A 94 13.33 -8.48 -4.39
CA ALA A 94 14.47 -7.75 -4.92
C ALA A 94 14.06 -6.39 -5.48
N ASP A 95 12.96 -6.36 -6.23
CA ASP A 95 12.43 -5.11 -6.74
C ASP A 95 11.89 -4.21 -5.61
N ALA A 96 11.20 -4.78 -4.62
CA ALA A 96 10.74 -4.05 -3.45
C ALA A 96 11.90 -3.42 -2.64
N LEU A 97 13.05 -4.11 -2.54
CA LEU A 97 14.28 -3.57 -1.94
C LEU A 97 14.85 -2.41 -2.76
N LEU A 98 14.95 -2.57 -4.08
CA LEU A 98 15.53 -1.57 -4.98
C LEU A 98 14.66 -0.31 -5.10
N ARG A 99 13.34 -0.50 -5.23
CA ARG A 99 12.37 0.59 -5.47
C ARG A 99 11.68 1.05 -4.21
N GLY A 100 11.75 0.33 -3.09
CA GLY A 100 11.07 0.72 -1.85
C GLY A 100 9.56 0.96 -2.04
N LYS A 101 8.94 0.30 -3.01
CA LYS A 101 7.50 0.36 -3.26
C LYS A 101 7.07 -0.80 -4.18
N PRO A 102 6.12 -1.65 -3.74
CA PRO A 102 5.51 -2.66 -4.61
C PRO A 102 4.79 -2.05 -5.83
N SER A 103 4.81 -2.76 -6.94
CA SER A 103 4.07 -2.42 -8.15
C SER A 103 3.54 -3.67 -8.86
N ARG A 104 2.70 -3.45 -9.88
CA ARG A 104 2.16 -4.51 -10.74
C ARG A 104 3.20 -5.47 -11.27
N ARG A 105 4.39 -4.94 -11.59
CA ARG A 105 5.49 -5.72 -12.16
C ARG A 105 5.99 -6.79 -11.19
N ASP A 106 5.85 -6.57 -9.89
CA ASP A 106 6.34 -7.46 -8.85
C ASP A 106 5.41 -8.67 -8.72
N VAL A 107 4.11 -8.45 -8.94
CA VAL A 107 3.13 -9.54 -9.04
C VAL A 107 3.39 -10.39 -10.28
N ILE A 108 3.70 -9.77 -11.43
CA ILE A 108 4.09 -10.51 -12.64
C ILE A 108 5.40 -11.30 -12.40
N ALA A 109 6.38 -10.68 -11.76
CA ALA A 109 7.63 -11.33 -11.40
C ALA A 109 7.40 -12.54 -10.48
N THR A 110 6.45 -12.44 -9.55
CA THR A 110 6.01 -13.55 -8.69
C THR A 110 5.38 -14.68 -9.51
N VAL A 111 4.53 -14.38 -10.50
CA VAL A 111 3.92 -15.40 -11.37
C VAL A 111 4.99 -16.14 -12.20
N VAL A 112 5.96 -15.42 -12.75
CA VAL A 112 7.07 -16.02 -13.50
C VAL A 112 7.93 -16.89 -12.58
N ASP A 113 8.27 -16.40 -11.39
CA ASP A 113 9.04 -17.15 -10.41
C ASP A 113 8.32 -18.44 -9.95
N LEU A 114 7.02 -18.36 -9.68
CA LEU A 114 6.18 -19.53 -9.38
C LEU A 114 6.12 -20.52 -10.55
N THR A 115 6.20 -20.04 -11.78
CA THR A 115 6.27 -20.91 -12.97
C THR A 115 7.59 -21.67 -13.01
N LEU A 116 8.71 -20.97 -12.77
CA LEU A 116 10.04 -21.59 -12.74
C LEU A 116 10.20 -22.59 -11.60
N ARG A 117 9.57 -22.35 -10.45
CA ARG A 117 9.53 -23.27 -9.32
C ARG A 117 8.47 -24.38 -9.46
N GLY A 118 7.73 -24.42 -10.57
CA GLY A 118 6.82 -25.52 -10.90
C GLY A 118 5.45 -25.47 -10.20
N PHE A 119 5.03 -24.32 -9.67
CA PHE A 119 3.68 -24.10 -9.12
C PHE A 119 2.65 -23.74 -10.18
N ILE A 120 3.11 -23.18 -11.29
CA ILE A 120 2.31 -22.75 -12.44
C ILE A 120 2.93 -23.37 -13.70
N ARG A 121 2.07 -23.87 -14.59
CA ARG A 121 2.45 -24.24 -15.95
C ARG A 121 1.82 -23.25 -16.91
N ILE A 122 2.62 -22.72 -17.83
CA ILE A 122 2.16 -21.85 -18.90
C ILE A 122 2.25 -22.64 -20.19
N GLU A 123 1.12 -22.79 -20.88
CA GLU A 123 1.04 -23.51 -22.15
C GLU A 123 0.45 -22.63 -23.24
N GLU A 124 1.02 -22.73 -24.43
CA GLU A 124 0.44 -22.19 -25.66
C GLU A 124 -0.53 -23.24 -26.22
N ARG A 125 -1.81 -22.90 -26.37
CA ARG A 125 -2.79 -23.72 -27.09
C ARG A 125 -3.03 -23.16 -28.47
N LEU A 126 -2.85 -24.03 -29.47
CA LEU A 126 -3.24 -23.75 -30.84
C LEU A 126 -4.73 -24.02 -31.00
N GLU A 127 -5.46 -23.02 -31.47
CA GLU A 127 -6.83 -23.21 -31.93
C GLU A 127 -6.83 -23.58 -33.41
N GLU A 128 -7.71 -24.48 -33.84
CA GLU A 128 -7.74 -24.98 -35.23
C GLU A 128 -7.87 -23.86 -36.28
N ASN A 129 -8.47 -22.73 -35.93
CA ASN A 129 -8.71 -21.60 -36.84
C ASN A 129 -8.48 -20.22 -36.18
N GLY A 130 -7.67 -20.14 -35.12
CA GLY A 130 -7.52 -18.92 -34.30
C GLY A 130 -6.05 -18.56 -34.01
N PRO A 131 -5.79 -17.34 -33.49
CA PRO A 131 -4.48 -17.02 -32.93
C PRO A 131 -4.18 -17.95 -31.74
N PRO A 132 -2.90 -18.22 -31.44
CA PRO A 132 -2.54 -19.01 -30.26
C PRO A 132 -3.03 -18.33 -28.98
N THR A 133 -3.55 -19.15 -28.08
CA THR A 133 -4.09 -18.73 -26.79
C THR A 133 -3.18 -19.22 -25.66
N TRP A 134 -2.88 -18.35 -24.70
CA TRP A 134 -2.04 -18.69 -23.55
C TRP A 134 -2.88 -19.11 -22.36
N VAL A 135 -2.56 -20.27 -21.79
CA VAL A 135 -3.29 -20.85 -20.66
C VAL A 135 -2.33 -21.08 -19.51
N LEU A 136 -2.76 -20.69 -18.31
CA LEU A 136 -2.09 -20.93 -17.05
C LEU A 136 -2.80 -22.08 -16.34
N GLU A 137 -2.03 -23.07 -15.89
CA GLU A 137 -2.51 -24.20 -15.10
C GLU A 137 -1.79 -24.22 -13.76
N ARG A 138 -2.54 -24.32 -12.66
CA ARG A 138 -1.98 -24.55 -11.33
C ARG A 138 -1.55 -26.01 -11.21
N THR A 139 -0.34 -26.25 -10.74
CA THR A 139 0.13 -27.63 -10.48
C THR A 139 -0.31 -28.14 -9.10
N ASP A 140 -0.10 -29.43 -8.83
CA ASP A 140 -0.38 -30.05 -7.52
C ASP A 140 0.81 -29.92 -6.55
N ALA A 141 1.75 -29.01 -6.81
CA ALA A 141 2.90 -28.75 -5.95
C ALA A 141 2.46 -28.24 -4.56
N SER A 142 3.16 -28.71 -3.51
CA SER A 142 2.89 -28.33 -2.13
C SER A 142 3.22 -26.85 -1.90
N THR A 143 2.24 -26.06 -1.45
CA THR A 143 2.40 -24.61 -1.23
C THR A 143 2.96 -24.26 0.15
N VAL A 144 3.54 -25.22 0.88
CA VAL A 144 4.02 -25.02 2.25
C VAL A 144 5.23 -24.09 2.30
N GLU A 145 6.11 -24.19 1.31
CA GLU A 145 7.34 -23.38 1.21
C GLU A 145 7.11 -21.98 0.64
N LEU A 146 5.91 -21.70 0.14
CA LEU A 146 5.58 -20.40 -0.44
C LEU A 146 5.38 -19.36 0.65
N HIS A 147 5.89 -18.14 0.42
CA HIS A 147 5.55 -17.00 1.25
C HIS A 147 4.06 -16.64 1.13
N GLU A 148 3.57 -15.84 2.07
CA GLU A 148 2.14 -15.52 2.11
C GLU A 148 1.65 -14.75 0.87
N TYR A 149 2.45 -13.79 0.38
CA TYR A 149 2.11 -13.04 -0.83
C TYR A 149 2.09 -13.94 -2.08
N GLU A 150 2.91 -14.98 -2.13
CA GLU A 150 2.96 -15.96 -3.22
C GLU A 150 1.71 -16.85 -3.20
N ARG A 151 1.30 -17.30 -2.00
CA ARG A 151 0.03 -18.05 -1.85
C ARG A 151 -1.17 -17.19 -2.22
N LYS A 152 -1.17 -15.90 -1.87
CA LYS A 152 -2.22 -14.95 -2.28
C LYS A 152 -2.22 -14.76 -3.79
N THR A 153 -1.04 -14.69 -4.43
CA THR A 153 -0.91 -14.66 -5.89
C THR A 153 -1.56 -15.89 -6.53
N LEU A 154 -1.23 -17.10 -6.07
CA LEU A 154 -1.83 -18.34 -6.57
C LEU A 154 -3.35 -18.38 -6.36
N ALA A 155 -3.81 -17.99 -5.17
CA ALA A 155 -5.23 -17.98 -4.84
C ALA A 155 -6.01 -16.99 -5.72
N GLY A 156 -5.45 -15.80 -5.96
CA GLY A 156 -6.04 -14.79 -6.84
C GLY A 156 -6.08 -15.23 -8.30
N LEU A 157 -4.98 -15.82 -8.79
CA LEU A 157 -4.85 -16.27 -10.18
C LEU A 157 -5.85 -17.40 -10.51
N PHE A 158 -6.03 -18.34 -9.58
CA PHE A 158 -6.83 -19.55 -9.78
C PHE A 158 -8.14 -19.58 -8.98
N ALA A 159 -8.67 -18.41 -8.62
CA ALA A 159 -9.89 -18.30 -7.80
C ALA A 159 -11.13 -19.00 -8.41
N HIS A 160 -11.16 -19.15 -9.73
CA HIS A 160 -12.31 -19.68 -10.48
C HIS A 160 -12.05 -21.03 -11.14
N GLY A 161 -10.89 -21.64 -10.90
CA GLY A 161 -10.52 -22.92 -11.51
C GLY A 161 -9.02 -23.15 -11.57
N LYS A 162 -8.62 -24.41 -11.74
CA LYS A 162 -7.21 -24.83 -11.86
C LYS A 162 -6.56 -24.37 -13.17
N ILE A 163 -7.36 -24.07 -14.18
CA ILE A 163 -6.92 -23.67 -15.52
C ILE A 163 -7.57 -22.32 -15.85
N VAL A 164 -6.76 -21.34 -16.24
CA VAL A 164 -7.22 -19.98 -16.55
C VAL A 164 -6.52 -19.48 -17.81
N GLU A 165 -7.30 -18.91 -18.72
CA GLU A 165 -6.77 -18.26 -19.92
C GLU A 165 -6.19 -16.87 -19.59
N LEU A 166 -5.00 -16.56 -20.09
CA LEU A 166 -4.33 -15.29 -19.83
C LEU A 166 -5.18 -14.08 -20.28
N ALA A 167 -5.91 -14.19 -21.39
CA ALA A 167 -6.79 -13.13 -21.86
C ALA A 167 -7.98 -12.88 -20.91
N ALA A 168 -8.45 -13.90 -20.21
CA ALA A 168 -9.54 -13.78 -19.22
C ALA A 168 -9.08 -13.18 -17.89
N LEU A 169 -7.75 -13.13 -17.66
CA LEU A 169 -7.14 -12.64 -16.43
C LEU A 169 -7.03 -11.13 -16.37
N GLU A 170 -6.81 -10.45 -17.50
CA GLU A 170 -6.52 -9.01 -17.54
C GLU A 170 -7.47 -8.19 -16.64
N PRO A 171 -8.81 -8.27 -16.75
CA PRO A 171 -9.69 -7.42 -15.93
C PRO A 171 -9.78 -7.84 -14.45
N ARG A 172 -9.55 -9.11 -14.15
CA ARG A 172 -9.90 -9.74 -12.85
C ARG A 172 -8.72 -9.80 -11.91
N PHE A 173 -7.51 -9.94 -12.46
CA PHE A 173 -6.29 -10.04 -11.68
C PHE A 173 -5.95 -8.75 -10.94
N PHE A 174 -6.37 -7.60 -11.48
CA PHE A 174 -6.19 -6.29 -10.85
C PHE A 174 -6.80 -6.18 -9.45
N VAL A 175 -7.85 -6.95 -9.13
CA VAL A 175 -8.46 -6.92 -7.79
C VAL A 175 -7.62 -7.69 -6.76
N ALA A 176 -6.95 -8.77 -7.19
CA ALA A 176 -6.05 -9.53 -6.33
C ALA A 176 -4.67 -8.86 -6.18
N GLU A 177 -4.28 -8.04 -7.16
CA GLU A 177 -3.00 -7.34 -7.22
C GLU A 177 -2.74 -6.48 -5.97
N ASP A 178 -3.70 -5.65 -5.57
CA ASP A 178 -3.55 -4.76 -4.40
C ASP A 178 -3.30 -5.57 -3.11
N LEU A 179 -4.02 -6.69 -2.94
CA LEU A 179 -3.87 -7.57 -1.78
C LEU A 179 -2.51 -8.28 -1.75
N VAL A 180 -1.97 -8.61 -2.93
CA VAL A 180 -0.62 -9.21 -3.06
C VAL A 180 0.44 -8.16 -2.76
N GLN A 181 0.28 -6.93 -3.27
CA GLN A 181 1.20 -5.82 -3.02
C GLN A 181 1.26 -5.46 -1.53
N ASP A 182 0.09 -5.34 -0.87
CA ASP A 182 0.01 -5.08 0.56
C ASP A 182 0.69 -6.19 1.38
N GLU A 183 0.52 -7.46 0.99
CA GLU A 183 1.19 -8.57 1.67
C GLU A 183 2.70 -8.60 1.42
N LEU A 184 3.15 -8.32 0.19
CA LEU A 184 4.58 -8.18 -0.12
C LEU A 184 5.21 -7.07 0.72
N GLU A 185 4.50 -5.95 0.88
CA GLU A 185 4.93 -4.85 1.73
C GLU A 185 5.05 -5.26 3.20
N GLY A 186 4.07 -6.03 3.70
CA GLY A 186 4.12 -6.61 5.04
C GLY A 186 5.24 -7.63 5.19
N HIS A 187 5.53 -8.42 4.15
CA HIS A 187 6.58 -9.44 4.18
C HIS A 187 7.96 -8.83 4.34
N VAL A 188 8.33 -7.83 3.52
CA VAL A 188 9.66 -7.20 3.59
C VAL A 188 9.90 -6.45 4.91
N VAL A 189 8.82 -6.05 5.60
CA VAL A 189 8.90 -5.50 6.97
C VAL A 189 9.11 -6.62 8.00
N ARG A 190 8.44 -7.77 7.84
CA ARG A 190 8.63 -8.95 8.70
C ARG A 190 10.03 -9.54 8.60
N GLU A 191 10.63 -9.50 7.41
CA GLU A 191 12.04 -9.88 7.19
C GLU A 191 13.04 -8.86 7.78
N GLY A 192 12.55 -7.72 8.29
CA GLY A 192 13.39 -6.70 8.93
C GLY A 192 14.14 -5.80 7.95
N TRP A 193 13.93 -5.94 6.65
CA TRP A 193 14.59 -5.11 5.63
C TRP A 193 14.08 -3.66 5.63
N PHE A 194 12.82 -3.46 6.05
CA PHE A 194 12.22 -2.14 6.20
C PHE A 194 11.66 -1.94 7.61
N ALA A 195 11.90 -0.76 8.19
CA ALA A 195 11.39 -0.39 9.52
C ALA A 195 9.87 -0.14 9.54
N ASP A 196 9.30 0.20 8.40
CA ASP A 196 7.86 0.37 8.17
C ASP A 196 7.60 0.14 6.68
N ALA A 197 6.34 -0.01 6.31
CA ALA A 197 5.89 -0.28 4.96
C ALA A 197 6.54 0.69 3.94
N PRO A 198 7.34 0.19 2.98
CA PRO A 198 8.13 1.01 2.05
C PRO A 198 7.37 2.16 1.37
N ALA A 199 6.13 1.95 0.94
CA ALA A 199 5.29 2.96 0.32
C ALA A 199 5.00 4.13 1.28
N ARG A 200 4.85 3.84 2.58
CA ARG A 200 4.70 4.86 3.65
C ARG A 200 6.00 5.60 3.94
N LEU A 201 7.15 4.97 3.75
CA LEU A 201 8.45 5.63 3.93
C LEU A 201 8.72 6.65 2.83
N ARG A 202 8.40 6.35 1.57
CA ARG A 202 8.65 7.26 0.44
C ARG A 202 7.68 8.43 0.36
N SER A 203 6.44 8.30 0.82
CA SER A 203 5.48 9.43 0.85
C SER A 203 5.83 10.52 1.87
N ARG A 204 6.92 10.34 2.63
CA ARG A 204 7.35 11.21 3.74
C ARG A 204 8.58 12.07 3.41
N TRP A 205 9.10 11.99 2.18
CA TRP A 205 10.25 12.76 1.70
C TRP A 205 9.88 13.59 0.48
#